data_AF-A0A371JRL0-F1
#
_entry.id   AF-A0A371JRL0-F1
#
_cell.length_a   1.000
_cell.length_b   1.000
_cell.length_c   1.000
_cell.angle_alpha   90.00
_cell.angle_beta   90.00
_cell.angle_gamma   90.00
#
_symmetry.space_group_name_H-M   'P 1'
#
loop_
_entity.id
_entity.type
_entity.pdbx_description
1 polymer ?
#
loop_
_entity_poly.entity_id
_entity_poly.type
_entity_poly.pdbx_seq_one_letter_code
_entity_poly.pdbx_strand_id
1 'polypeptide(L)'
;MSEEKKDLGDKAEDAFDKAKDAAKETAEEFKEGLKDVGGDNKKILAGILAILLGSLGVHKFILGYNKEGFILLGFSIIAYILVCFVIGAFLAWIPGIIGLIEGIIYLTKSDEEFYNTYQVGKKPWF
;
A
#
# COMPACT_ATOMS: atom_id res chain seq x y z
N MET A 1 50.61 10.04 23.54
CA MET A 1 50.13 8.63 23.45
C MET A 1 48.81 8.41 24.19
N SER A 2 48.67 8.75 25.49
CA SER A 2 47.40 8.52 26.22
C SER A 2 46.29 9.56 25.97
N GLU A 3 46.62 10.83 25.77
CA GLU A 3 45.62 11.89 25.46
C GLU A 3 45.01 11.72 24.05
N GLU A 4 45.82 11.34 23.07
CA GLU A 4 45.39 11.15 21.68
C GLU A 4 44.39 9.99 21.52
N LYS A 5 44.55 8.92 22.31
CA LYS A 5 43.59 7.80 22.35
C LYS A 5 42.27 8.16 23.04
N LYS A 6 42.30 9.12 23.96
CA LYS A 6 41.11 9.60 24.67
C LYS A 6 40.27 10.49 23.73
N ASP A 7 40.91 11.42 23.02
CA ASP A 7 40.26 12.28 22.02
C ASP A 7 39.65 11.47 20.84
N LEU A 8 40.31 10.38 20.44
CA LEU A 8 39.78 9.43 19.45
C LEU A 8 38.58 8.63 19.97
N GLY A 9 38.58 8.26 21.26
CA GLY A 9 37.47 7.55 21.91
C GLY A 9 36.22 8.43 22.01
N ASP A 10 36.39 9.65 22.49
CA ASP A 10 35.30 10.62 22.65
C ASP A 10 34.63 10.94 21.30
N LYS A 11 35.42 11.12 20.23
CA LYS A 11 34.89 11.31 18.86
C LYS A 11 34.16 10.09 18.31
N ALA A 12 34.60 8.88 18.70
CA ALA A 12 33.97 7.64 18.26
C ALA A 12 32.61 7.43 18.97
N GLU A 13 32.51 7.74 20.27
CA GLU A 13 31.25 7.73 21.01
C GLU A 13 30.26 8.76 20.46
N ASP A 14 30.69 10.00 20.22
CA ASP A 14 29.85 11.05 19.63
C ASP A 14 29.31 10.67 18.24
N ALA A 15 30.14 10.01 17.42
CA ALA A 15 29.72 9.54 16.10
C ALA A 15 28.72 8.37 16.21
N PHE A 16 28.91 7.47 17.17
CA PHE A 16 28.03 6.34 17.41
C PHE A 16 26.67 6.79 17.95
N ASP A 17 26.64 7.74 18.88
CA ASP A 17 25.40 8.27 19.43
C ASP A 17 24.59 9.04 18.38
N LYS A 18 25.24 9.85 17.53
CA LYS A 18 24.57 10.49 16.39
C LYS A 18 24.00 9.49 15.40
N ALA A 19 24.73 8.42 15.10
CA ALA A 19 24.26 7.37 14.20
C ALA A 19 23.05 6.63 14.82
N LYS A 20 23.09 6.38 16.12
CA LYS A 20 21.99 5.74 16.87
C LYS A 20 20.75 6.62 16.93
N ASP A 21 20.90 7.92 17.18
CA ASP A 21 19.80 8.88 17.22
C ASP A 21 19.16 9.03 15.84
N ALA A 22 19.95 9.18 14.77
CA ALA A 22 19.42 9.25 13.41
C ALA A 22 18.67 7.96 13.01
N ALA A 23 19.19 6.79 13.39
CA ALA A 23 18.53 5.51 13.15
C ALA A 23 17.21 5.41 13.95
N LYS A 24 17.17 5.90 15.18
CA LYS A 24 15.98 5.91 16.02
C LYS A 24 14.92 6.86 15.47
N GLU A 25 15.30 8.05 15.04
CA GLU A 25 14.41 9.04 14.42
C GLU A 25 13.77 8.47 13.14
N THR A 26 14.59 7.89 12.24
CA THR A 26 14.09 7.22 11.02
C THR A 26 13.13 6.07 11.35
N ALA A 27 13.41 5.29 12.40
CA ALA A 27 12.56 4.19 12.80
C ALA A 27 11.21 4.65 13.38
N GLU A 28 11.19 5.74 14.16
CA GLU A 28 9.96 6.33 14.69
C GLU A 28 9.12 6.96 13.56
N GLU A 29 9.73 7.68 12.61
CA GLU A 29 9.02 8.22 11.44
C GLU A 29 8.39 7.11 10.60
N PHE A 30 9.13 6.02 10.33
CA PHE A 30 8.59 4.88 9.59
C PHE A 30 7.44 4.20 10.33
N LYS A 31 7.56 4.07 11.66
CA LYS A 31 6.52 3.47 12.51
C LYS A 31 5.27 4.35 12.56
N GLU A 32 5.43 5.67 12.63
CA GLU A 32 4.32 6.62 12.58
C GLU A 32 3.63 6.58 11.22
N GLY A 33 4.39 6.59 10.12
CA GLY A 33 3.87 6.40 8.77
C GLY A 33 3.11 5.08 8.61
N LEU A 34 3.63 3.96 9.14
CA LEU A 34 2.91 2.67 9.14
C LEU A 34 1.63 2.71 9.98
N LYS A 35 1.61 3.48 11.06
CA LYS A 35 0.43 3.63 11.92
C LYS A 35 -0.68 4.37 11.18
N ASP A 36 -0.33 5.33 10.33
CA ASP A 36 -1.26 6.04 9.46
C ASP A 36 -1.82 5.12 8.35
N VAL A 37 -0.99 4.22 7.79
CA VAL A 37 -1.44 3.18 6.85
C VAL A 37 -2.41 2.16 7.49
N GLY A 38 -2.23 1.87 8.78
CA GLY A 38 -3.05 0.94 9.56
C GLY A 38 -4.20 1.60 10.33
N GLY A 39 -4.39 2.91 10.20
CA GLY A 39 -5.41 3.67 10.92
C GLY A 39 -6.84 3.34 10.47
N ASP A 40 -7.83 4.00 11.07
CA ASP A 40 -9.24 3.86 10.66
C ASP A 40 -9.44 4.17 9.17
N ASN A 41 -8.56 5.01 8.61
CA ASN A 41 -8.56 5.31 7.19
C ASN A 41 -7.74 4.31 6.37
N LYS A 42 -8.42 3.32 5.78
CA LYS A 42 -7.85 2.30 4.90
C LYS A 42 -7.41 2.82 3.52
N LYS A 43 -7.37 4.14 3.28
CA LYS A 43 -7.07 4.77 1.98
C LYS A 43 -5.76 4.29 1.39
N ILE A 44 -4.67 4.50 2.12
CA ILE A 44 -3.32 4.19 1.63
C ILE A 44 -3.18 2.68 1.39
N LEU A 45 -3.66 1.86 2.34
CA LEU A 45 -3.65 0.41 2.22
C LEU A 45 -4.46 -0.07 1.00
N ALA A 46 -5.69 0.41 0.82
CA ALA A 46 -6.54 0.04 -0.30
C ALA A 46 -5.95 0.53 -1.63
N GLY A 47 -5.38 1.73 -1.67
CA GLY A 47 -4.76 2.30 -2.87
C GLY A 47 -3.54 1.53 -3.34
N ILE A 48 -2.60 1.24 -2.43
CA ILE A 48 -1.39 0.47 -2.76
C ILE A 48 -1.75 -0.95 -3.21
N LEU A 49 -2.68 -1.61 -2.50
CA LEU A 49 -3.09 -2.96 -2.85
C LEU A 49 -3.90 -3.02 -4.15
N ALA A 50 -4.61 -1.94 -4.50
CA ALA A 50 -5.27 -1.82 -5.80
C ALA A 50 -4.24 -1.69 -6.94
N ILE A 51 -3.10 -1.04 -6.73
CA ILE A 51 -2.04 -0.95 -7.73
C ILE A 51 -1.30 -2.29 -7.89
N LEU A 52 -0.90 -2.91 -6.77
CA LEU A 52 -0.06 -4.11 -6.80
C LEU A 52 -0.84 -5.39 -7.04
N LEU A 53 -2.01 -5.52 -6.39
CA LEU A 53 -2.86 -6.72 -6.38
C LEU A 53 -4.27 -6.41 -6.89
N GLY A 54 -4.41 -5.35 -7.69
CA GLY A 54 -5.67 -4.89 -8.25
C GLY A 54 -6.37 -5.95 -9.10
N SER A 55 -5.61 -6.69 -9.91
CA SER A 55 -6.15 -7.77 -10.73
C SER A 55 -6.80 -8.88 -9.91
N LEU A 56 -6.40 -9.07 -8.66
CA LEU A 56 -7.01 -10.06 -7.75
C LEU A 56 -8.19 -9.50 -6.97
N GLY A 57 -8.37 -8.18 -6.94
CA GLY A 57 -9.45 -7.50 -6.22
C GLY A 57 -9.23 -7.39 -4.71
N VAL A 58 -7.99 -7.56 -4.24
CA VAL A 58 -7.64 -7.55 -2.80
C VAL A 58 -8.07 -6.25 -2.11
N HIS A 59 -7.94 -5.12 -2.81
CA HIS A 59 -8.34 -3.80 -2.32
C HIS A 59 -9.83 -3.68 -2.00
N LYS A 60 -10.69 -4.48 -2.65
CA LYS A 60 -12.14 -4.52 -2.39
C LYS A 60 -12.46 -5.21 -1.07
N PHE A 61 -11.79 -6.32 -0.78
CA PHE A 61 -12.01 -7.08 0.45
C PHE A 61 -11.67 -6.25 1.70
N ILE A 62 -10.63 -5.42 1.61
CA ILE A 62 -10.19 -4.56 2.72
C ILE A 62 -11.22 -3.49 3.08
N LEU A 63 -11.96 -3.00 2.09
CA LEU A 63 -13.06 -2.05 2.28
C LEU A 63 -14.38 -2.74 2.68
N GLY A 64 -14.39 -4.07 2.75
CA GLY A 64 -15.55 -4.89 3.09
C GLY A 64 -16.47 -5.19 1.90
N TYR A 65 -16.01 -4.94 0.66
CA TYR A 65 -16.73 -5.23 -0.59
C TYR A 65 -16.50 -6.67 -1.03
N ASN A 66 -16.92 -7.62 -0.19
CA ASN A 66 -16.65 -9.04 -0.43
C ASN A 66 -17.26 -9.53 -1.76
N LYS A 67 -18.45 -9.06 -2.12
CA LYS A 67 -19.13 -9.48 -3.36
C LYS A 67 -18.35 -9.03 -4.58
N GLU A 68 -17.95 -7.77 -4.62
CA GLU A 68 -17.20 -7.14 -5.69
C GLU A 68 -15.80 -7.73 -5.82
N GLY A 69 -15.15 -7.99 -4.67
CA GLY A 69 -13.87 -8.70 -4.63
C GLY A 69 -13.96 -10.08 -5.26
N PHE A 70 -15.02 -10.85 -4.95
CA PHE A 70 -15.23 -12.16 -5.58
C PHE A 70 -15.58 -12.06 -7.07
N ILE A 71 -16.32 -11.04 -7.50
CA ILE A 71 -16.60 -10.81 -8.92
C ILE A 71 -15.29 -10.55 -9.67
N LEU A 72 -14.44 -9.66 -9.15
CA LEU A 72 -13.17 -9.35 -9.81
C LEU A 72 -12.24 -10.57 -9.81
N LEU A 73 -12.12 -11.27 -8.68
CA LEU A 73 -11.31 -12.49 -8.57
C LEU A 73 -11.80 -13.59 -9.52
N GLY A 74 -13.11 -13.84 -9.56
CA GLY A 74 -13.72 -14.82 -10.45
C GLY A 74 -13.51 -14.48 -11.92
N PHE A 75 -13.70 -13.21 -12.30
CA PHE A 75 -13.43 -12.75 -13.65
C PHE A 75 -11.95 -12.91 -14.02
N SER A 76 -11.04 -12.56 -13.12
CA SER A 76 -9.60 -12.73 -13.34
C SER A 76 -9.20 -14.19 -13.52
N ILE A 77 -9.77 -15.11 -12.74
CA ILE A 77 -9.54 -16.55 -12.89
C ILE A 77 -10.06 -17.04 -14.25
N ILE A 78 -11.27 -16.65 -14.63
CA ILE A 78 -11.85 -17.03 -15.93
C ILE A 78 -11.00 -16.48 -17.07
N ALA A 79 -10.61 -15.20 -17.01
CA ALA A 79 -9.75 -14.58 -18.01
C ALA A 79 -8.39 -15.30 -18.12
N TYR A 80 -7.82 -15.72 -16.99
CA TYR A 80 -6.57 -16.45 -16.95
C TYR A 80 -6.69 -17.86 -17.53
N ILE A 81 -7.78 -18.59 -17.26
CA ILE A 81 -8.05 -19.91 -17.87
C ILE A 81 -8.21 -19.76 -19.38
N LEU A 82 -8.90 -18.71 -19.83
CA LEU A 82 -9.13 -18.44 -21.24
C LEU A 82 -7.90 -17.88 -21.96
N VAL A 83 -6.78 -17.60 -21.27
CA VAL A 83 -5.59 -16.96 -21.86
C VAL A 83 -4.98 -17.78 -23.01
N CYS A 84 -5.19 -19.11 -23.00
CA CYS A 84 -4.80 -20.02 -24.07
C CYS A 84 -5.52 -19.71 -25.39
N PHE A 85 -6.67 -19.04 -25.33
CA PHE A 85 -7.35 -18.47 -26.48
C PHE A 85 -6.92 -17.01 -26.65
N VAL A 86 -6.76 -16.57 -27.91
CA VAL A 86 -6.41 -15.17 -28.24
C VAL A 86 -7.32 -14.16 -27.52
N ILE A 87 -8.60 -14.52 -27.33
CA ILE A 87 -9.60 -13.69 -26.63
C ILE A 87 -9.28 -13.53 -25.13
N GLY A 88 -8.82 -14.58 -24.45
CA GLY A 88 -8.48 -14.49 -23.02
C GLY A 88 -7.23 -13.65 -22.76
N ALA A 89 -6.28 -13.64 -23.72
CA ALA A 89 -5.11 -12.76 -23.65
C ALA A 89 -5.50 -11.27 -23.61
N PHE A 90 -6.58 -10.86 -24.29
CA PHE A 90 -7.09 -9.49 -24.21
C PHE A 90 -7.90 -9.24 -22.94
N LEU A 91 -8.69 -10.21 -22.47
CA LEU A 91 -9.52 -10.07 -21.26
C LEU A 91 -8.70 -10.00 -19.97
N ALA A 92 -7.52 -10.65 -19.92
CA ALA A 92 -6.69 -10.73 -18.73
C ALA A 92 -6.15 -9.36 -18.24
N TRP A 93 -6.09 -8.35 -19.10
CA TRP A 93 -5.61 -7.01 -18.74
C TRP A 93 -6.69 -6.16 -18.05
N ILE A 94 -7.97 -6.45 -18.28
CA ILE A 94 -9.10 -5.64 -17.80
C ILE A 94 -9.08 -5.50 -16.26
N PRO A 95 -8.93 -6.58 -15.47
CA PRO A 95 -8.93 -6.47 -14.00
C PRO A 95 -7.75 -5.68 -13.46
N GLY A 96 -6.58 -5.80 -14.11
CA GLY A 96 -5.39 -5.03 -13.75
C GLY A 96 -5.59 -3.54 -13.98
N ILE A 97 -6.19 -3.16 -15.11
CA ILE A 97 -6.51 -1.76 -15.43
C ILE A 97 -7.54 -1.20 -14.44
N ILE A 98 -8.60 -1.95 -14.13
CA ILE A 98 -9.62 -1.53 -13.14
C ILE A 98 -8.95 -1.27 -11.78
N GLY A 99 -8.14 -2.22 -11.29
CA GLY A 99 -7.43 -2.07 -10.03
C GLY A 99 -6.45 -0.89 -10.03
N LEU A 100 -5.72 -0.68 -11.13
CA LEU A 100 -4.81 0.47 -11.26
C LEU A 100 -5.54 1.80 -11.19
N ILE A 101 -6.65 1.96 -11.94
CA ILE A 101 -7.46 3.18 -11.94
C ILE A 101 -8.02 3.43 -10.54
N GLU A 102 -8.58 2.41 -9.89
CA GLU A 102 -9.10 2.56 -8.53
C GLU A 102 -8.01 2.88 -7.51
N GLY A 103 -6.83 2.29 -7.64
CA GLY A 103 -5.69 2.60 -6.80
C GLY A 103 -5.26 4.06 -6.91
N ILE A 104 -5.20 4.60 -8.13
CA ILE A 104 -4.92 6.02 -8.36
C ILE A 104 -6.04 6.90 -7.78
N ILE A 105 -7.31 6.55 -7.97
CA ILE A 105 -8.44 7.31 -7.43
C ILE A 105 -8.38 7.34 -5.89
N TYR A 106 -8.10 6.21 -5.25
CA TYR A 106 -8.02 6.14 -3.79
C TYR A 106 -6.88 6.99 -3.26
N LEU A 107 -5.71 6.94 -3.89
CA LEU A 107 -4.52 7.69 -3.45
C LEU A 107 -4.61 9.19 -3.76
N THR A 108 -5.37 9.59 -4.77
CA THR A 108 -5.54 11.01 -5.14
C THR A 108 -6.68 11.70 -4.40
N LYS A 109 -7.52 10.96 -3.67
CA LYS A 109 -8.57 11.52 -2.82
C LYS A 109 -8.05 11.98 -1.46
N SER A 110 -8.70 13.01 -0.90
CA SER A 110 -8.49 13.37 0.50
C SER A 110 -9.01 12.26 1.43
N ASP A 111 -8.42 12.17 2.62
CA ASP A 111 -8.78 11.15 3.61
C ASP A 111 -10.27 11.16 3.97
N GLU A 112 -10.83 12.34 4.18
CA GLU A 112 -12.25 12.52 4.50
C GLU A 112 -13.15 12.11 3.34
N GLU A 113 -12.84 12.53 2.11
CA GLU A 113 -13.61 12.12 0.94
C GLU A 113 -13.56 10.61 0.73
N PHE A 114 -12.39 9.99 0.89
CA PHE A 114 -12.23 8.56 0.76
C PHE A 114 -13.08 7.83 1.80
N TYR A 115 -12.97 8.25 3.06
CA TYR A 115 -13.72 7.65 4.16
C TYR A 115 -15.23 7.73 3.92
N ASN A 116 -15.74 8.92 3.61
CA ASN A 116 -17.16 9.14 3.36
C ASN A 116 -17.66 8.39 2.12
N THR A 117 -16.85 8.27 1.07
CA THR A 117 -17.27 7.63 -0.18
C THR A 117 -17.18 6.09 -0.11
N TYR A 118 -16.06 5.56 0.36
CA TYR A 118 -15.74 4.12 0.25
C TYR A 118 -15.82 3.35 1.56
N GLN A 119 -15.76 4.01 2.71
CA GLN A 119 -15.96 3.30 3.99
C GLN A 119 -17.40 3.42 4.47
N VAL A 120 -17.93 4.65 4.52
CA VAL A 120 -19.30 4.93 5.00
C VAL A 120 -20.31 4.77 3.87
N GLY A 121 -20.11 5.47 2.75
CA GLY A 121 -21.01 5.46 1.59
C GLY A 121 -20.99 4.16 0.78
N LYS A 122 -20.03 3.27 1.09
CA LYS A 122 -19.90 1.93 0.49
C LYS A 122 -20.00 1.92 -1.04
N LYS A 123 -19.36 2.89 -1.72
CA LYS A 123 -19.28 2.93 -3.19
C LYS A 123 -18.41 1.78 -3.75
N PRO A 124 -19.00 0.78 -4.42
CA PRO A 124 -18.30 -0.47 -4.75
C PRO A 124 -17.34 -0.37 -5.93
N TRP A 125 -17.51 0.59 -6.85
CA TRP A 125 -16.69 0.77 -8.06
C TRP A 125 -16.48 2.26 -8.33
N PHE A 126 -15.27 2.62 -8.79
CA PHE A 126 -14.83 3.98 -9.15
C PHE A 126 -15.58 5.09 -8.42
#